data_AF-A0A7S4DGE8-F1
#
_entry.id   AF-A0A7S4DGE8-F1
#
_cell.length_a   1.000
_cell.length_b   1.000
_cell.length_c   1.000
_cell.angle_alpha   90.00
_cell.angle_beta   90.00
_cell.angle_gamma   90.00
#
_symmetry.space_group_name_H-M   'P 1'
#
loop_
_entity.id
_entity.type
_entity.pdbx_description
1 polymer ?
#
loop_
_entity_poly.entity_id
_entity_poly.type
_entity_poly.pdbx_seq_one_letter_code
_entity_poly.pdbx_strand_id
1 'polypeptide(L)'
;HNLDKWSFVPKGTPNGQPGITGIFLTHAHEGHYTGLINFSRPMMNTQNIPVYVLPRMKHFLENNAPWNLMIEHGNLSLQPLCSGVPVAINGRGNDAQMSVTPLVVPHRGELSETAGFLIHGPSRSVLYIPDVDSWDGMESLAGEKIEDLIQKVDAAFLDATFFDAGELPGRDWRDVPHPTVSASMERFSRLKPEDRSKIFFIHLNHTNKLLWDASAVQKVKQSGFNVAEEGQKFYL
;
A
#
# COMPACT_ATOMS: atom_id res chain seq x y z
N HIS A 1 37.70 15.12 0.31
CA HIS A 1 36.35 15.69 0.28
C HIS A 1 35.92 15.96 -1.15
N ASN A 2 35.14 15.05 -1.73
CA ASN A 2 34.45 15.25 -3.01
C ASN A 2 33.13 14.47 -2.88
N LEU A 3 32.26 14.97 -2.00
CA LEU A 3 31.00 14.31 -1.62
C LEU A 3 29.86 14.59 -2.62
N ASP A 4 30.10 15.48 -3.60
CA ASP A 4 29.06 16.00 -4.51
C ASP A 4 28.99 15.26 -5.87
N LYS A 5 29.63 14.09 -5.99
CA LYS A 5 29.55 13.27 -7.21
C LYS A 5 28.84 11.96 -6.92
N TRP A 6 27.51 12.00 -6.98
CA TRP A 6 26.68 10.80 -7.06
C TRP A 6 26.09 10.73 -8.47
N SER A 7 26.68 9.90 -9.34
CA SER A 7 26.05 9.48 -10.58
C SER A 7 25.41 8.11 -10.36
N PHE A 8 24.28 8.08 -9.64
CA PHE A 8 23.39 6.94 -9.72
C PHE A 8 22.47 7.19 -10.92
N VAL A 9 22.87 6.68 -12.09
CA VAL A 9 21.94 6.53 -13.21
C VAL A 9 21.48 5.09 -13.11
N PRO A 10 20.26 4.80 -12.58
CA PRO A 10 19.68 3.48 -12.75
C PRO A 10 19.71 3.17 -14.25
N LYS A 11 20.09 1.96 -14.64
CA LYS A 11 19.94 1.52 -16.03
C LYS A 11 18.46 1.59 -16.40
N GLY A 12 18.04 2.74 -16.93
CA GLY A 12 16.71 2.95 -17.46
C GLY A 12 16.51 2.14 -18.73
N THR A 13 15.27 2.10 -19.19
CA THR A 13 14.90 1.68 -20.55
C THR A 13 15.73 2.47 -21.60
N PRO A 14 15.73 2.11 -22.90
CA PRO A 14 16.53 2.80 -23.92
C PRO A 14 16.38 4.33 -23.98
N ASN A 15 15.34 4.89 -23.34
CA ASN A 15 15.04 6.32 -23.24
C ASN A 15 15.38 6.94 -21.86
N GLY A 16 16.06 6.22 -20.97
CA GLY A 16 16.43 6.70 -19.63
C GLY A 16 15.31 6.75 -18.60
N GLN A 17 14.08 6.36 -18.96
CA GLN A 17 12.95 6.31 -18.03
C GLN A 17 12.93 5.02 -17.21
N PRO A 18 12.53 5.08 -15.93
CA PRO A 18 12.25 3.89 -15.15
C PRO A 18 11.11 3.11 -15.83
N GLY A 19 11.13 1.78 -15.79
CA GLY A 19 10.05 0.93 -16.32
C GLY A 19 8.70 1.06 -15.58
N ILE A 20 8.49 2.16 -14.86
CA ILE A 20 7.31 2.49 -14.07
C ILE A 20 6.39 3.33 -14.95
N THR A 21 5.16 2.86 -15.17
CA THR A 21 4.17 3.53 -16.03
C THR A 21 3.04 4.20 -15.26
N GLY A 22 2.97 4.02 -13.94
CA GLY A 22 2.00 4.64 -13.04
C GLY A 22 2.29 4.30 -11.59
N ILE A 23 1.86 5.16 -10.68
CA ILE A 23 2.08 5.03 -9.23
C ILE A 23 0.75 5.25 -8.52
N PHE A 24 0.34 4.34 -7.65
CA PHE A 24 -0.82 4.52 -6.76
C PHE A 24 -0.31 4.81 -5.35
N LEU A 25 -0.73 5.91 -4.75
CA LEU A 25 -0.36 6.24 -3.36
C LEU A 25 -1.51 5.92 -2.41
N THR A 26 -1.17 5.35 -1.27
CA THR A 26 -2.13 5.04 -0.20
C THR A 26 -2.45 6.27 0.63
N HIS A 27 -1.44 6.94 1.18
CA HIS A 27 -1.60 8.10 2.07
C HIS A 27 -0.30 8.89 2.28
N ALA A 28 -0.38 9.98 3.05
CA ALA A 28 0.67 10.94 3.34
C ALA A 28 1.53 10.60 4.58
N HIS A 29 1.75 9.31 4.90
CA HIS A 29 2.85 8.93 5.79
C HIS A 29 4.15 8.82 5.02
N GLU A 30 5.24 9.34 5.59
CA GLU A 30 6.52 9.55 4.90
C GLU A 30 7.03 8.33 4.12
N GLY A 31 6.84 7.11 4.65
CA GLY A 31 7.23 5.86 3.98
C GLY A 31 6.50 5.56 2.67
N HIS A 32 5.35 6.17 2.41
CA HIS A 32 4.47 5.83 1.28
C HIS A 32 4.54 6.79 0.09
N TYR A 33 5.17 7.97 0.23
CA TYR A 33 5.21 8.96 -0.85
C TYR A 33 6.56 9.66 -1.04
N THR A 34 7.46 9.63 -0.05
CA THR A 34 8.77 10.31 -0.16
C THR A 34 9.63 9.75 -1.28
N GLY A 35 9.47 8.46 -1.62
CA GLY A 35 10.11 7.82 -2.77
C GLY A 35 9.84 8.51 -4.12
N LEU A 36 8.77 9.32 -4.21
CA LEU A 36 8.50 10.14 -5.40
C LEU A 36 9.65 11.08 -5.75
N ILE A 37 10.46 11.51 -4.77
CA ILE A 37 11.59 12.43 -5.01
C ILE A 37 12.57 11.93 -6.06
N ASN A 38 12.68 10.61 -6.24
CA ASN A 38 13.57 10.00 -7.22
C ASN A 38 13.16 10.31 -8.67
N PHE A 39 11.91 10.72 -8.91
CA PHE A 39 11.41 11.11 -10.24
C PHE A 39 11.73 12.56 -10.62
N SER A 40 12.29 13.33 -9.69
CA SER A 40 12.57 14.76 -9.84
C SER A 40 13.68 15.04 -10.84
N ARG A 41 13.75 16.29 -11.31
CA ARG A 41 14.75 16.77 -12.27
C ARG A 41 16.22 16.52 -11.86
N PRO A 42 16.65 16.71 -10.60
CA PRO A 42 18.01 16.38 -10.19
C PRO A 42 18.31 14.88 -10.14
N MET A 43 17.27 14.04 -10.17
CA MET A 43 17.37 12.58 -10.07
C MET A 43 17.13 11.95 -11.45
N MET A 44 16.01 11.24 -11.65
CA MET A 44 15.70 10.60 -12.94
C MET A 44 15.17 11.56 -14.01
N ASN A 45 14.75 12.77 -13.64
CA ASN A 45 14.13 13.76 -14.54
C ASN A 45 13.04 13.16 -15.44
N THR A 46 12.14 12.39 -14.82
CA THR A 46 11.08 11.71 -15.57
C THR A 46 10.10 12.70 -16.20
N GLN A 47 9.26 12.23 -17.11
CA GLN A 47 8.32 13.06 -17.83
C GLN A 47 6.92 12.47 -17.68
N ASN A 48 6.04 13.21 -17.01
CA ASN A 48 4.62 12.94 -16.83
C ASN A 48 4.30 11.54 -16.30
N ILE A 49 5.01 11.07 -15.27
CA ILE A 49 4.65 9.81 -14.60
C ILE A 49 3.26 9.98 -13.95
N PRO A 50 2.25 9.18 -14.31
CA PRO A 50 0.93 9.25 -13.68
C PRO A 50 1.00 8.84 -12.21
N VAL A 51 0.50 9.68 -11.32
CA VAL A 51 0.42 9.40 -9.88
C VAL A 51 -1.03 9.49 -9.43
N TYR A 52 -1.64 8.35 -9.14
CA TYR A 52 -3.03 8.18 -8.76
C TYR A 52 -3.20 8.39 -7.25
N VAL A 53 -4.02 9.36 -6.87
CA VAL A 53 -4.15 9.84 -5.49
C VAL A 53 -5.58 10.25 -5.15
N LEU A 54 -6.00 10.01 -3.91
CA LEU A 54 -7.25 10.56 -3.38
C LEU A 54 -7.17 12.10 -3.21
N PRO A 55 -8.32 12.80 -3.09
CA PRO A 55 -8.37 14.26 -3.14
C PRO A 55 -7.51 15.01 -2.11
N ARG A 56 -7.46 14.61 -0.84
CA ARG A 56 -6.60 15.30 0.13
C ARG A 56 -5.13 14.99 -0.10
N MET A 57 -4.77 13.77 -0.53
CA MET A 57 -3.39 13.47 -0.92
C MET A 57 -2.95 14.30 -2.13
N LYS A 58 -3.84 14.48 -3.12
CA LYS A 58 -3.61 15.40 -4.25
C LYS A 58 -3.32 16.81 -3.75
N HIS A 59 -4.19 17.35 -2.90
CA HIS A 59 -4.03 18.67 -2.31
C HIS A 59 -2.72 18.79 -1.54
N PHE A 60 -2.36 17.78 -0.74
CA PHE A 60 -1.11 17.75 0.00
C PHE A 60 0.11 17.86 -0.93
N LEU A 61 0.18 17.06 -2.00
CA LEU A 61 1.30 17.09 -2.95
C LEU A 61 1.38 18.42 -3.73
N GLU A 62 0.24 19.01 -4.09
CA GLU A 62 0.18 20.28 -4.81
C GLU A 62 0.65 21.48 -3.97
N ASN A 63 0.60 21.37 -2.64
CA ASN A 63 0.89 22.49 -1.73
C ASN A 63 2.18 22.30 -0.91
N ASN A 64 2.89 21.19 -1.08
CA ASN A 64 4.11 20.91 -0.33
C ASN A 64 5.30 20.67 -1.27
N ALA A 65 6.38 21.40 -1.02
CA ALA A 65 7.66 21.16 -1.65
C ALA A 65 8.29 19.86 -1.11
N PRO A 66 9.06 19.13 -1.94
CA PRO A 66 9.40 19.44 -3.34
C PRO A 66 8.39 18.90 -4.37
N TRP A 67 7.33 18.20 -3.96
CA TRP A 67 6.41 17.52 -4.88
C TRP A 67 5.64 18.50 -5.77
N ASN A 68 5.22 19.66 -5.26
CA ASN A 68 4.57 20.69 -6.06
C ASN A 68 5.45 21.13 -7.24
N LEU A 69 6.75 21.34 -7.02
CA LEU A 69 7.70 21.68 -8.09
C LEU A 69 7.84 20.56 -9.12
N MET A 70 7.77 19.29 -8.69
CA MET A 70 7.81 18.15 -9.62
C MET A 70 6.56 18.08 -10.50
N ILE A 71 5.41 18.51 -9.98
CA ILE A 71 4.16 18.63 -10.74
C ILE A 71 4.27 19.80 -11.72
N GLU A 72 4.71 20.97 -11.25
CA GLU A 72 4.92 22.17 -12.08
C GLU A 72 5.91 21.92 -13.24
N HIS A 73 6.98 21.18 -12.97
CA HIS A 73 7.98 20.81 -13.98
C HIS A 73 7.56 19.65 -14.89
N GLY A 74 6.36 19.08 -14.70
CA GLY A 74 5.86 17.97 -15.52
C GLY A 74 6.61 16.66 -15.30
N ASN A 75 7.28 16.47 -14.15
CA ASN A 75 7.86 15.17 -13.80
C ASN A 75 6.74 14.18 -13.39
N LEU A 76 5.79 14.67 -12.59
CA LEU A 76 4.63 13.91 -12.12
C LEU A 76 3.34 14.50 -12.70
N SER A 77 2.38 13.63 -13.01
CA SER A 77 1.03 14.02 -13.42
C SER A 77 0.01 13.40 -12.46
N LEU A 78 -0.58 14.22 -11.59
CA LEU A 78 -1.54 13.73 -10.60
C LEU A 78 -2.86 13.33 -11.28
N GLN A 79 -3.28 12.09 -11.04
CA GLN A 79 -4.53 11.52 -11.51
C GLN A 79 -5.48 11.38 -10.31
N PRO A 80 -6.60 12.12 -10.27
CA PRO A 80 -7.51 12.06 -9.13
C PRO A 80 -8.23 10.72 -9.06
N LEU A 81 -8.28 10.16 -7.87
CA LEU A 81 -9.05 8.98 -7.52
C LEU A 81 -10.34 9.37 -6.79
N CYS A 82 -11.36 8.53 -6.93
CA CYS A 82 -12.60 8.64 -6.16
C CYS A 82 -12.89 7.27 -5.54
N SER A 83 -13.17 7.26 -4.23
CA SER A 83 -13.45 6.02 -3.49
C SER A 83 -14.59 5.23 -4.14
N GLY A 84 -14.38 3.93 -4.32
CA GLY A 84 -15.34 3.02 -4.95
C GLY A 84 -15.44 3.12 -6.47
N VAL A 85 -14.73 4.07 -7.11
CA VAL A 85 -14.76 4.25 -8.57
C VAL A 85 -13.55 3.56 -9.20
N PRO A 86 -13.74 2.52 -10.03
CA PRO A 86 -12.64 1.82 -10.66
C PRO A 86 -11.94 2.70 -11.71
N VAL A 87 -10.62 2.63 -11.75
CA VAL A 87 -9.79 3.21 -12.80
C VAL A 87 -9.20 2.09 -13.63
N ALA A 88 -9.44 2.11 -14.94
CA ALA A 88 -8.87 1.15 -15.88
C ALA A 88 -7.38 1.44 -16.08
N ILE A 89 -6.56 0.40 -15.97
CA ILE A 89 -5.13 0.45 -16.25
C ILE A 89 -4.93 -0.20 -17.61
N ASN A 90 -4.90 0.65 -18.63
CA ASN A 90 -4.64 0.21 -19.99
C ASN A 90 -3.13 -0.07 -20.10
N GLY A 91 -2.78 -1.32 -20.34
CA GLY A 91 -1.41 -1.69 -20.71
C GLY A 91 -1.02 -1.17 -22.09
N ARG A 92 0.19 -1.50 -22.56
CA ARG A 92 0.62 -1.15 -23.91
C ARG A 92 0.17 -2.24 -24.88
N GLY A 93 -0.84 -1.96 -25.70
CA GLY A 93 -1.28 -2.86 -26.77
C GLY A 93 -2.50 -3.71 -26.39
N ASN A 94 -2.48 -5.00 -26.70
CA ASN A 94 -3.57 -5.96 -26.43
C ASN A 94 -3.56 -6.51 -24.99
N ASP A 95 -2.99 -5.77 -24.03
CA ASP A 95 -2.94 -6.21 -22.65
C ASP A 95 -4.35 -6.35 -22.08
N ALA A 96 -4.61 -7.46 -21.40
CA ALA A 96 -5.90 -7.71 -20.78
C ALA A 96 -6.19 -6.64 -19.72
N GLN A 97 -7.45 -6.19 -19.68
CA GLN A 97 -7.87 -5.01 -18.93
C GLN A 97 -7.70 -5.24 -17.43
N MET A 98 -6.81 -4.46 -16.80
CA MET A 98 -6.72 -4.37 -15.34
C MET A 98 -7.51 -3.18 -14.84
N SER A 99 -8.00 -3.23 -13.60
CA SER A 99 -8.60 -2.08 -12.93
C SER A 99 -8.16 -1.98 -11.47
N VAL A 100 -8.07 -0.75 -10.98
CA VAL A 100 -7.78 -0.46 -9.57
C VAL A 100 -8.94 0.36 -9.02
N THR A 101 -9.57 -0.15 -7.97
CA THR A 101 -10.65 0.53 -7.25
C THR A 101 -10.12 0.96 -5.89
N PRO A 102 -10.00 2.27 -5.61
CA PRO A 102 -9.60 2.77 -4.31
C PRO A 102 -10.74 2.63 -3.30
N LEU A 103 -10.41 2.33 -2.06
CA LEU A 103 -11.32 2.28 -0.92
C LEU A 103 -10.75 3.19 0.16
N VAL A 104 -11.53 4.12 0.70
CA VAL A 104 -11.08 4.88 1.87
C VAL A 104 -11.12 3.97 3.10
N VAL A 105 -9.99 3.87 3.80
CA VAL A 105 -9.86 3.14 5.07
C VAL A 105 -9.54 4.12 6.20
N PRO A 106 -10.03 3.87 7.43
CA PRO A 106 -9.69 4.72 8.55
C PRO A 106 -8.24 4.49 8.91
N HIS A 107 -7.42 5.51 8.72
CA HIS A 107 -6.07 5.52 9.26
C HIS A 107 -5.61 6.95 9.40
N ARG A 108 -5.13 7.34 10.60
CA ARG A 108 -4.63 8.67 10.98
C ARG A 108 -4.57 9.69 9.84
N GLY A 109 -5.71 10.30 9.57
CA GLY A 109 -5.90 11.14 8.40
C GLY A 109 -5.42 12.58 8.61
N GLU A 110 -4.23 12.81 9.17
CA GLU A 110 -3.73 14.16 9.48
C GLU A 110 -3.51 14.97 8.19
N LEU A 111 -2.79 14.39 7.22
CA LEU A 111 -2.36 15.06 5.99
C LEU A 111 -3.14 14.62 4.75
N SER A 112 -3.69 13.40 4.72
CA SER A 112 -4.52 12.88 3.63
C SER A 112 -5.58 11.90 4.11
N GLU A 113 -6.49 11.48 3.22
CA GLU A 113 -7.17 10.21 3.41
C GLU A 113 -6.19 9.03 3.30
N THR A 114 -6.61 7.85 3.74
CA THR A 114 -5.88 6.61 3.51
C THR A 114 -6.65 5.71 2.57
N ALA A 115 -5.98 5.26 1.51
CA ALA A 115 -6.52 4.34 0.52
C ALA A 115 -6.06 2.90 0.76
N GLY A 116 -7.02 1.99 0.80
CA GLY A 116 -6.83 0.62 0.34
C GLY A 116 -7.14 0.51 -1.16
N PHE A 117 -6.72 -0.59 -1.78
CA PHE A 117 -6.96 -0.84 -3.20
C PHE A 117 -7.51 -2.24 -3.44
N LEU A 118 -8.55 -2.31 -4.26
CA LEU A 118 -9.02 -3.54 -4.88
C LEU A 118 -8.52 -3.56 -6.33
N ILE A 119 -7.58 -4.46 -6.61
CA ILE A 119 -6.90 -4.59 -7.90
C ILE A 119 -7.49 -5.81 -8.60
N HIS A 120 -8.11 -5.62 -9.76
CA HIS A 120 -8.56 -6.71 -10.61
C HIS A 120 -7.62 -6.83 -11.80
N GLY A 121 -6.98 -7.99 -11.90
CA GLY A 121 -6.27 -8.41 -13.08
C GLY A 121 -7.13 -9.23 -14.04
N PRO A 122 -6.50 -9.76 -15.10
CA PRO A 122 -7.17 -10.57 -16.10
C PRO A 122 -7.74 -11.89 -15.56
N SER A 123 -7.11 -12.44 -14.51
CA SER A 123 -7.44 -13.77 -14.00
C SER A 123 -7.64 -13.83 -12.50
N ARG A 124 -7.03 -12.90 -11.76
CA ARG A 124 -7.08 -12.83 -10.29
C ARG A 124 -7.21 -11.41 -9.79
N SER A 125 -7.60 -11.31 -8.53
CA SER A 125 -7.89 -10.08 -7.83
C SER A 125 -7.16 -10.01 -6.49
N VAL A 126 -6.80 -8.79 -6.09
CA VAL A 126 -6.06 -8.51 -4.87
C VAL A 126 -6.74 -7.40 -4.09
N LEU A 127 -6.94 -7.63 -2.80
CA LEU A 127 -7.18 -6.57 -1.83
C LEU A 127 -5.84 -6.15 -1.22
N TYR A 128 -5.56 -4.85 -1.18
CA TYR A 128 -4.33 -4.29 -0.64
C TYR A 128 -4.65 -3.16 0.34
N ILE A 129 -4.47 -3.40 1.63
CA ILE A 129 -4.72 -2.46 2.73
C ILE A 129 -3.50 -2.50 3.66
N PRO A 130 -2.44 -1.70 3.40
CA PRO A 130 -1.22 -1.76 4.18
C PRO A 130 -1.34 -1.10 5.55
N ASP A 131 -2.26 -0.15 5.70
CA ASP A 131 -2.46 0.62 6.92
C ASP A 131 -3.96 0.79 7.20
N VAL A 132 -4.37 0.51 8.45
CA VAL A 132 -5.72 0.73 8.96
C VAL A 132 -5.71 0.84 10.48
N ASP A 133 -6.51 1.74 11.05
CA ASP A 133 -6.59 1.92 12.51
C ASP A 133 -7.31 0.73 13.18
N SER A 134 -8.39 0.25 12.55
CA SER A 134 -9.14 -0.92 13.00
C SER A 134 -10.08 -1.47 11.92
N TRP A 135 -10.34 -2.77 11.96
CA TRP A 135 -11.31 -3.43 11.08
C TRP A 135 -12.77 -2.98 11.35
N ASP A 136 -13.13 -2.72 12.61
CA ASP A 136 -14.47 -2.20 12.97
C ASP A 136 -14.67 -0.77 12.50
N GLY A 137 -13.63 0.07 12.60
CA GLY A 137 -13.65 1.41 12.04
C GLY A 137 -13.84 1.37 10.53
N MET A 138 -13.20 0.42 9.85
CA MET A 138 -13.35 0.25 8.40
C MET A 138 -14.78 -0.13 8.05
N GLU A 139 -15.38 -1.09 8.75
CA GLU A 139 -16.78 -1.46 8.58
C GLU A 139 -17.71 -0.26 8.82
N SER A 140 -17.44 0.53 9.87
CA SER A 140 -18.24 1.72 10.19
C SER A 140 -18.15 2.80 9.11
N LEU A 141 -16.99 2.95 8.47
CA LEU A 141 -16.74 3.95 7.43
C LEU A 141 -17.27 3.53 6.06
N ALA A 142 -17.00 2.29 5.67
CA ALA A 142 -17.31 1.76 4.34
C ALA A 142 -18.69 1.07 4.26
N GLY A 143 -19.29 0.72 5.40
CA GLY A 143 -20.52 -0.07 5.46
C GLY A 143 -20.34 -1.53 5.04
N GLU A 144 -19.10 -2.01 4.96
CA GLU A 144 -18.75 -3.35 4.49
C GLU A 144 -17.68 -3.97 5.39
N LYS A 145 -17.87 -5.26 5.71
CA LYS A 145 -16.91 -6.03 6.52
C LYS A 145 -15.68 -6.37 5.70
N ILE A 146 -14.51 -6.30 6.33
CA ILE A 146 -13.26 -6.76 5.71
C ILE A 146 -13.35 -8.25 5.32
N GLU A 147 -14.06 -9.07 6.09
CA GLU A 147 -14.32 -10.48 5.80
C GLU A 147 -15.07 -10.68 4.48
N ASP A 148 -16.00 -9.79 4.13
CA ASP A 148 -16.76 -9.86 2.88
C ASP A 148 -15.87 -9.46 1.69
N LEU A 149 -14.96 -8.50 1.89
CA LEU A 149 -13.96 -8.15 0.87
C LEU A 149 -12.96 -9.28 0.65
N ILE A 150 -12.46 -9.93 1.71
CA ILE A 150 -11.52 -11.07 1.62
C ILE A 150 -12.13 -12.22 0.81
N GLN A 151 -13.42 -12.51 1.00
CA GLN A 151 -14.12 -13.58 0.27
C GLN A 151 -14.19 -13.31 -1.25
N LYS A 152 -14.22 -12.03 -1.65
CA LYS A 152 -14.37 -11.61 -3.05
C LYS A 152 -13.06 -11.58 -3.83
N VAL A 153 -11.92 -11.72 -3.15
CA VAL A 153 -10.59 -11.64 -3.79
C VAL A 153 -9.85 -12.97 -3.79
N ASP A 154 -8.77 -13.05 -4.58
CA ASP A 154 -7.88 -14.21 -4.63
C ASP A 154 -6.69 -14.10 -3.66
N ALA A 155 -6.32 -12.87 -3.28
CA ALA A 155 -5.37 -12.59 -2.20
C ALA A 155 -5.69 -11.26 -1.51
N ALA A 156 -5.43 -11.19 -0.20
CA ALA A 156 -5.62 -10.00 0.61
C ALA A 156 -4.33 -9.67 1.37
N PHE A 157 -3.67 -8.58 0.99
CA PHE A 157 -2.50 -8.06 1.70
C PHE A 157 -2.96 -7.03 2.73
N LEU A 158 -2.86 -7.40 4.01
CA LEU A 158 -3.48 -6.66 5.11
C LEU A 158 -2.45 -6.18 6.11
N ASP A 159 -2.73 -5.02 6.70
CA ASP A 159 -1.97 -4.40 7.79
C ASP A 159 -1.68 -5.40 8.90
N ALA A 160 -0.41 -5.46 9.27
CA ALA A 160 0.12 -6.21 10.38
C ALA A 160 1.24 -5.44 11.06
N THR A 161 1.07 -4.12 11.21
CA THR A 161 2.10 -3.22 11.76
C THR A 161 2.68 -3.76 13.06
N PHE A 162 1.83 -4.20 13.99
CA PHE A 162 2.27 -4.81 15.25
C PHE A 162 1.76 -6.23 15.43
N PHE A 163 2.57 -7.11 16.02
CA PHE A 163 2.13 -8.49 16.28
C PHE A 163 1.11 -8.56 17.42
N ASP A 164 1.39 -7.85 18.51
CA ASP A 164 0.58 -7.81 19.73
C ASP A 164 0.79 -6.49 20.50
N ALA A 165 -0.04 -6.28 21.52
CA ALA A 165 -0.05 -5.06 22.32
C ALA A 165 1.29 -4.76 23.06
N GLY A 166 2.15 -5.77 23.22
CA GLY A 166 3.41 -5.65 23.96
C GLY A 166 4.54 -4.98 23.17
N GLU A 167 4.37 -4.74 21.86
CA GLU A 167 5.44 -4.24 20.99
C GLU A 167 5.71 -2.72 21.10
N LEU A 168 4.88 -1.99 21.83
CA LEU A 168 4.99 -0.53 22.01
C LEU A 168 5.32 -0.14 23.46
N PRO A 169 6.52 -0.45 23.99
CA PRO A 169 6.89 -0.04 25.33
C PRO A 169 6.92 1.48 25.45
N GLY A 170 6.11 2.03 26.36
CA GLY A 170 6.10 3.46 26.68
C GLY A 170 5.31 4.34 25.70
N ARG A 171 4.51 3.77 24.80
CA ARG A 171 3.54 4.51 23.97
C ARG A 171 2.12 4.03 24.24
N ASP A 172 1.15 4.94 24.15
CA ASP A 172 -0.26 4.56 24.22
C ASP A 172 -0.68 3.90 22.91
N TRP A 173 -1.39 2.78 22.99
CA TRP A 173 -1.91 2.09 21.80
C TRP A 173 -2.89 2.97 21.02
N ARG A 174 -3.56 3.90 21.71
CA ARG A 174 -4.48 4.87 21.09
C ARG A 174 -3.74 5.92 20.25
N ASP A 175 -2.46 6.15 20.54
CA ASP A 175 -1.65 7.07 19.76
C ASP A 175 -1.16 6.42 18.48
N VAL A 176 -1.13 5.07 18.41
CA VAL A 176 -0.71 4.31 17.23
C VAL A 176 -1.69 3.16 16.90
N PRO A 177 -2.97 3.46 16.61
CA PRO A 177 -3.97 2.42 16.42
C PRO A 177 -3.67 1.64 15.14
N HIS A 178 -3.50 0.32 15.29
CA HIS A 178 -3.52 -0.67 14.23
C HIS A 178 -4.13 -1.97 14.78
N PRO A 179 -4.82 -2.78 13.96
CA PRO A 179 -5.19 -4.13 14.36
C PRO A 179 -3.93 -4.98 14.49
N THR A 180 -3.71 -5.58 15.67
CA THR A 180 -2.57 -6.49 15.85
C THR A 180 -2.73 -7.74 15.00
N VAL A 181 -1.63 -8.40 14.64
CA VAL A 181 -1.65 -9.72 13.99
C VAL A 181 -2.49 -10.71 14.81
N SER A 182 -2.29 -10.72 16.12
CA SER A 182 -3.03 -11.62 17.03
C SER A 182 -4.54 -11.39 17.00
N ALA A 183 -4.98 -10.12 17.07
CA ALA A 183 -6.39 -9.76 17.01
C ALA A 183 -7.00 -10.04 15.62
N SER A 184 -6.26 -9.77 14.55
CA SER A 184 -6.67 -10.09 13.18
C SER A 184 -6.86 -11.59 12.97
N MET A 185 -5.91 -12.41 13.44
CA MET A 185 -6.03 -13.88 13.37
C MET A 185 -7.23 -14.41 14.15
N GLU A 186 -7.50 -13.85 15.35
CA GLU A 186 -8.67 -14.23 16.14
C GLU A 186 -9.97 -13.85 15.42
N ARG A 187 -10.08 -12.61 14.92
CA ARG A 187 -11.24 -12.12 14.16
C ARG A 187 -11.51 -13.01 12.95
N PHE A 188 -10.49 -13.27 12.15
CA PHE A 188 -10.58 -14.04 10.90
C PHE A 188 -10.60 -15.55 11.12
N SER A 189 -10.52 -16.04 12.35
CA SER A 189 -10.57 -17.48 12.66
C SER A 189 -11.86 -18.16 12.16
N ARG A 190 -12.96 -17.39 12.07
CA ARG A 190 -14.29 -17.84 11.60
C ARG A 190 -14.41 -17.95 10.08
N LEU A 191 -13.47 -17.37 9.33
CA LEU A 191 -13.42 -17.55 7.88
C LEU A 191 -13.12 -19.01 7.54
N LYS A 192 -13.59 -19.44 6.37
CA LYS A 192 -13.26 -20.76 5.85
C LYS A 192 -11.74 -20.88 5.63
N PRO A 193 -11.15 -22.09 5.70
CA PRO A 193 -9.73 -22.28 5.44
C PRO A 193 -9.27 -21.70 4.09
N GLU A 194 -10.09 -21.84 3.05
CA GLU A 194 -9.83 -21.27 1.72
C GLU A 194 -9.70 -19.74 1.76
N ASP A 195 -10.56 -19.04 2.50
CA ASP A 195 -10.51 -17.58 2.62
C ASP A 195 -9.35 -17.10 3.51
N ARG A 196 -9.08 -17.80 4.62
CA ARG A 196 -7.93 -17.47 5.49
C ARG A 196 -6.61 -17.58 4.73
N SER A 197 -6.50 -18.59 3.87
CA SER A 197 -5.29 -18.84 3.08
C SER A 197 -4.98 -17.76 2.04
N LYS A 198 -5.94 -16.87 1.75
CA LYS A 198 -5.75 -15.70 0.89
C LYS A 198 -5.06 -14.54 1.60
N ILE A 199 -5.03 -14.53 2.93
CA ILE A 199 -4.55 -13.38 3.71
C ILE A 199 -3.02 -13.44 3.83
N PHE A 200 -2.37 -12.34 3.47
CA PHE A 200 -0.95 -12.08 3.61
C PHE A 200 -0.75 -10.85 4.48
N PHE A 201 -0.12 -11.03 5.64
CA PHE A 201 0.24 -9.91 6.51
C PHE A 201 1.43 -9.14 5.92
N ILE A 202 1.28 -7.81 5.84
CA ILE A 202 2.26 -6.86 5.30
C ILE A 202 2.50 -5.68 6.25
N HIS A 203 3.34 -4.73 5.83
CA HIS A 203 3.58 -3.47 6.55
C HIS A 203 4.07 -3.67 7.99
N LEU A 204 4.97 -4.63 8.18
CA LEU A 204 5.48 -4.99 9.50
C LEU A 204 6.36 -3.88 10.07
N ASN A 205 6.04 -3.36 11.25
CA ASN A 205 6.95 -2.47 11.95
C ASN A 205 8.26 -3.20 12.28
N HIS A 206 9.36 -2.47 12.41
CA HIS A 206 10.68 -3.02 12.77
C HIS A 206 10.70 -3.80 14.10
N THR A 207 9.75 -3.55 15.00
CA THR A 207 9.58 -4.32 16.26
C THR A 207 8.85 -5.64 16.07
N ASN A 208 8.14 -5.81 14.95
CA ASN A 208 7.22 -6.91 14.74
C ASN A 208 7.97 -8.23 14.68
N LYS A 209 7.60 -9.16 15.57
CA LYS A 209 8.30 -10.45 15.66
C LYS A 209 8.19 -11.33 14.41
N LEU A 210 7.26 -11.07 13.49
CA LEU A 210 7.23 -11.75 12.19
C LEU A 210 8.49 -11.51 11.35
N LEU A 211 9.28 -10.48 11.66
CA LEU A 211 10.53 -10.18 10.97
C LEU A 211 11.71 -11.06 11.44
N TRP A 212 11.67 -11.61 12.66
CA TRP A 212 12.85 -12.22 13.28
C TRP A 212 12.58 -13.48 14.11
N ASP A 213 11.31 -13.77 14.46
CA ASP A 213 10.90 -14.97 15.20
C ASP A 213 10.23 -15.98 14.26
N ALA A 214 11.00 -16.99 13.84
CA ALA A 214 10.51 -18.06 12.98
C ALA A 214 9.34 -18.85 13.62
N SER A 215 9.26 -18.92 14.95
CA SER A 215 8.17 -19.60 15.64
C SER A 215 6.86 -18.82 15.53
N ALA A 216 6.93 -17.48 15.57
CA ALA A 216 5.79 -16.60 15.35
C ALA A 216 5.27 -16.72 13.90
N VAL A 217 6.18 -16.71 12.91
CA VAL A 217 5.83 -16.94 11.50
C VAL A 217 5.18 -18.30 11.31
N GLN A 218 5.73 -19.36 11.93
CA GLN A 218 5.17 -20.71 11.86
C GLN A 218 3.78 -20.78 12.48
N LYS A 219 3.53 -20.07 13.59
CA LYS A 219 2.20 -19.99 14.22
C LYS A 219 1.17 -19.33 13.31
N VAL A 220 1.55 -18.26 12.60
CA VAL A 220 0.69 -17.62 11.58
C VAL A 220 0.34 -18.61 10.48
N LYS A 221 1.35 -19.29 9.92
CA LYS A 221 1.18 -20.30 8.86
C LYS A 221 0.30 -21.48 9.30
N GLN A 222 0.53 -22.02 10.50
CA GLN A 222 -0.28 -23.11 11.07
C GLN A 222 -1.74 -22.72 11.33
N SER A 223 -2.00 -21.43 11.54
CA SER A 223 -3.36 -20.90 11.71
C SER A 223 -4.08 -20.65 10.37
N GLY A 224 -3.42 -20.93 9.25
CA GLY A 224 -3.98 -20.83 7.91
C GLY A 224 -3.84 -19.46 7.24
N PHE A 225 -2.96 -18.60 7.75
CA PHE A 225 -2.64 -17.28 7.19
C PHE A 225 -1.22 -17.26 6.62
N ASN A 226 -0.85 -16.20 5.90
CA ASN A 226 0.49 -16.01 5.37
C ASN A 226 1.13 -14.72 5.89
N VAL A 227 2.46 -14.64 5.77
CA VAL A 227 3.25 -13.42 5.96
C VAL A 227 3.92 -13.14 4.62
N ALA A 228 3.82 -11.92 4.10
CA ALA A 228 4.47 -11.58 2.86
C ALA A 228 5.98 -11.45 3.03
N GLU A 229 6.73 -11.79 1.99
CA GLU A 229 8.19 -11.74 2.00
C GLU A 229 8.70 -10.76 0.92
N GLU A 230 9.85 -10.14 1.17
CA GLU A 230 10.47 -9.27 0.18
C GLU A 230 10.77 -10.05 -1.12
N GLY A 231 10.43 -9.44 -2.27
CA GLY A 231 10.61 -10.08 -3.58
C GLY A 231 9.56 -11.14 -3.92
N GLN A 232 8.56 -11.38 -3.06
CA GLN A 232 7.44 -12.25 -3.37
C GLN A 232 6.67 -11.74 -4.60
N LYS A 233 6.25 -12.67 -5.46
CA LYS A 233 5.51 -12.38 -6.69
C LYS A 233 4.12 -12.98 -6.64
N PHE A 234 3.12 -12.17 -6.97
CA PHE A 234 1.75 -12.60 -7.17
C PHE A 234 1.34 -12.25 -8.61
N TYR A 235 0.77 -13.22 -9.32
CA TYR A 235 0.35 -13.05 -10.71
C TYR A 235 -1.16 -12.79 -10.74
N LEU A 236 -1.56 -11.73 -11.42
CA LEU A 236 -2.94 -11.27 -11.58
C LEU A 236 -3.51 -11.72 -12.92
#